data_AF-A0A173Z1S3-F1
#
_entry.id   AF-A0A173Z1S3-F1
#
_cell.length_a   1.000
_cell.length_b   1.000
_cell.length_c   1.000
_cell.angle_alpha   90.00
_cell.angle_beta   90.00
_cell.angle_gamma   90.00
#
_symmetry.space_group_name_H-M   'P 1'
#
loop_
_entity.id
_entity.type
_entity.pdbx_description
1 polymer ?
#
loop_
_entity_poly.entity_id
_entity_poly.type
_entity_poly.pdbx_seq_one_letter_code
_entity_poly.pdbx_strand_id
1 'polypeptide(L)' 'MSYIFSYALLIASVYCSYKLAKEKSQSHIVWPIVTVILGPAIFIIQYLVTLFKEKKMI' A
#
# COMPACT_ATOMS: atom_id res chain seq x y z
N MET A 1 16.30 7.39 6.80
CA MET A 1 16.36 5.98 6.35
C MET A 1 15.00 5.32 6.10
N SER A 2 13.94 5.55 6.91
CA SER A 2 12.66 4.80 6.81
C SER A 2 11.83 5.00 5.52
N TYR A 3 11.80 6.21 4.96
CA TYR A 3 10.92 6.51 3.82
C TYR A 3 11.35 5.87 2.50
N ILE A 4 12.65 5.73 2.26
CA ILE A 4 13.21 5.10 1.04
C ILE A 4 12.78 3.64 0.91
N PHE A 5 12.77 2.91 2.02
CA PHE A 5 12.34 1.51 2.03
C PHE A 5 10.83 1.39 1.74
N SER A 6 10.05 2.33 2.25
CA SER A 6 8.59 2.39 2.02
C SER A 6 8.27 2.68 0.55
N TYR A 7 8.98 3.62 -0.08
CA TYR A 7 8.83 3.90 -1.51
C TYR A 7 9.27 2.72 -2.38
N ALA A 8 10.37 2.04 -2.03
CA ALA A 8 10.83 0.85 -2.74
C ALA A 8 9.80 -0.30 -2.66
N LEU A 9 9.23 -0.54 -1.48
CA LEU A 9 8.15 -1.52 -1.29
C LEU A 9 6.89 -1.17 -2.10
N LEU A 10 6.54 0.11 -2.17
CA LEU A 10 5.39 0.56 -2.95
C LEU A 10 5.62 0.31 -4.45
N ILE A 11 6.80 0.64 -4.97
CA ILE A 11 7.15 0.38 -6.38
C ILE A 11 7.15 -1.12 -6.68
N ALA A 12 7.72 -1.93 -5.78
CA ALA A 12 7.74 -3.38 -5.93
C ALA A 12 6.33 -4.00 -5.92
N SER A 13 5.43 -3.52 -5.05
CA SER A 13 4.06 -4.04 -4.98
C SER A 13 3.24 -3.67 -6.22
N VAL A 14 3.42 -2.46 -6.75
CA VAL A 14 2.77 -2.00 -7.98
C VAL A 14 3.25 -2.81 -9.18
N TYR A 15 4.56 -3.06 -9.28
CA TYR A 15 5.12 -3.90 -10.33
C TYR A 15 4.61 -5.35 -10.25
N CYS A 16 4.53 -5.89 -9.04
CA CYS A 16 3.97 -7.22 -8.80
C CYS A 16 2.49 -7.29 -9.24
N SER A 17 1.69 -6.30 -8.85
CA SER A 17 0.27 -6.16 -9.21
C SER A 17 0.08 -6.07 -10.73
N TYR A 18 0.92 -5.29 -11.41
CA TYR A 18 0.95 -5.19 -12.88
C TYR A 18 1.27 -6.53 -13.55
N LYS A 19 2.33 -7.23 -13.11
CA LYS A 19 2.73 -8.53 -13.67
C LYS A 19 1.64 -9.58 -13.48
N LEU A 20 1.05 -9.63 -12.29
CA LEU A 20 -0.03 -10.57 -11.96
C LEU A 20 -1.30 -10.30 -12.79
N ALA A 21 -1.66 -9.02 -12.97
CA ALA A 21 -2.81 -8.63 -13.79
C ALA A 21 -2.61 -8.99 -15.27
N LYS A 22 -1.37 -8.86 -15.77
CA LYS A 22 -1.01 -9.26 -17.13
C LYS A 22 -1.11 -10.77 -17.32
N GLU A 23 -0.61 -11.57 -16.38
CA GLU A 23 -0.69 -13.04 -16.45
C GLU A 23 -2.14 -13.56 -16.38
N LYS A 24 -3.02 -12.87 -15.65
CA LYS A 24 -4.45 -13.24 -15.55
C LYS A 24 -5.34 -12.67 -16.65
N SER A 25 -4.78 -12.00 -17.68
CA SER A 25 -5.54 -11.27 -18.71
C SER A 25 -6.59 -10.30 -18.12
N GLN A 26 -6.33 -9.78 -16.92
CA GLN A 26 -7.17 -8.78 -16.28
C GLN A 26 -6.72 -7.37 -16.67
N SER A 27 -7.52 -6.36 -16.31
CA SER A 27 -7.20 -4.96 -16.58
C SER A 27 -5.87 -4.57 -15.92
N HIS A 28 -4.82 -4.48 -16.74
CA HIS A 28 -3.44 -4.17 -16.36
C HIS A 28 -3.25 -2.75 -15.80
N ILE A 29 -4.29 -1.93 -15.81
CA ILE A 29 -4.31 -0.55 -15.27
C ILE A 29 -5.03 -0.51 -13.93
N VAL A 30 -6.15 -1.21 -13.78
CA VAL A 30 -7.02 -1.12 -12.59
C VAL A 30 -6.31 -1.65 -11.35
N TRP A 31 -5.68 -2.82 -11.45
CA TRP A 31 -5.00 -3.46 -10.33
C TRP A 31 -3.81 -2.65 -9.76
N PRO A 32 -2.86 -2.15 -10.59
CA PRO A 32 -1.80 -1.31 -10.07
C PRO A 32 -2.30 0.00 -9.45
N ILE A 33 -3.36 0.62 -10.00
CA ILE A 33 -3.97 1.83 -9.40
C ILE A 33 -4.55 1.51 -8.02
N VAL A 34 -5.30 0.42 -7.91
CA VAL A 34 -5.85 -0.05 -6.63
C VAL A 34 -4.72 -0.31 -5.62
N THR A 35 -3.60 -0.90 -6.04
CA THR A 35 -2.43 -1.13 -5.19
C THR A 35 -1.79 0.18 -4.71
N VAL A 36 -1.66 1.19 -5.57
CA VAL A 36 -1.13 2.52 -5.20
C VAL A 36 -2.03 3.24 -4.20
N ILE A 37 -3.35 3.04 -4.26
CA ILE A 37 -4.30 3.70 -3.35
C ILE A 37 -4.42 2.94 -2.02
N LEU A 38 -4.55 1.61 -2.07
CA LEU A 38 -4.71 0.79 -0.86
C LEU A 38 -3.46 0.77 0.01
N GLY A 39 -2.27 0.74 -0.59
CA GLY A 39 -1.01 0.72 0.17
C GLY A 39 -0.92 1.86 1.19
N PRO A 40 -0.95 3.13 0.76
CA PRO A 40 -0.94 4.29 1.64
C PRO A 40 -2.14 4.34 2.59
N ALA A 41 -3.34 3.95 2.12
CA ALA A 41 -4.54 3.94 2.96
C ALA A 41 -4.39 3.01 4.18
N ILE A 42 -3.79 1.84 4.02
CA ILE A 42 -3.52 0.91 5.12
C ILE A 42 -2.57 1.54 6.15
N PHE A 43 -1.52 2.24 5.70
CA PHE A 43 -0.60 2.94 6.61
C PHE A 43 -1.29 4.09 7.36
N ILE A 44 -2.15 4.86 6.69
CA ILE A 44 -2.94 5.93 7.33
C ILE A 44 -3.85 5.35 8.42
N ILE A 45 -4.54 4.24 8.13
CA ILE A 45 -5.40 3.56 9.10
C ILE A 45 -4.57 3.02 10.27
N GLN A 46 -3.43 2.37 10.02
CA GLN A 46 -2.54 1.92 11.10
C GLN A 46 -2.06 3.07 11.98
N TYR A 47 -1.70 4.21 11.38
CA TYR A 47 -1.28 5.39 12.12
C TYR A 47 -2.42 5.95 12.99
N LEU A 48 -3.62 6.08 12.43
CA LEU A 48 -4.82 6.51 13.17
C LEU A 48 -5.13 5.57 14.34
N VAL A 49 -5.17 4.25 14.10
CA VAL A 49 -5.42 3.25 15.14
C VAL A 49 -4.36 3.32 16.24
N THR A 50 -3.09 3.54 15.89
CA THR A 50 -2.00 3.69 16.86
C THR A 50 -2.20 4.92 17.73
N LEU A 51 -2.52 6.07 17.14
CA LEU A 51 -2.82 7.30 17.88
C LEU A 51 -4.01 7.14 18.82
N PHE A 52 -5.10 6.52 18.37
CA PHE A 52 -6.27 6.28 19.23
C PHE A 52 -5.94 5.32 20.37
N LYS A 53 -5.06 4.33 20.15
CA LYS A 53 -4.64 3.37 21.17
C LYS A 53 -3.72 4.01 22.22
N GLU A 54 -2.77 4.87 21.81
CA GLU A 54 -1.96 5.66 22.74
C GLU A 54 -2.81 6.64 23.55
N LYS A 55 -3.74 7.33 22.89
CA LYS A 55 -4.61 8.33 23.55
C LYS A 55 -5.60 7.73 24.56
N LYS A 56 -5.85 6.41 24.49
CA LYS A 56 -6.67 5.65 25.45
C LYS A 56 -5.84 5.09 26.62
N MET A 57 -4.51 5.16 26.55
CA MET A 57 -3.58 4.76 27.62
C MET A 57 -3.11 5.95 28.49
N ILE A 58 -3.80 7.09 28.44
CA ILE A 58 -3.62 8.23 29.35
C ILE A 58 -4.90 8.41 30.16
#